data_AF-A0A953ZEC8-F1
#
_entry.id   AF-A0A953ZEC8-F1
#
_cell.length_a   1.000
_cell.length_b   1.000
_cell.length_c   1.000
_cell.angle_alpha   90.00
_cell.angle_beta   90.00
_cell.angle_gamma   90.00
#
_symmetry.space_group_name_H-M   'P 1'
#
loop_
_entity.id
_entity.type
_entity.pdbx_description
1 polymer ?
#
loop_
_entity_poly.entity_id
_entity_poly.type
_entity_poly.pdbx_seq_one_letter_code
_entity_poly.pdbx_strand_id
1 'polypeptide(L)' 'MDDLLKLIDHDHHGPSVVAKFPVLVVLGPTASGKSRLAMHVAERVGGEILSVDALKVYRGMDVGTA' A
#
# COMPACT_ATOMS: atom_id res chain seq x y z
N MET A 1 16.64 22.36 8.50
CA MET A 1 17.58 21.23 8.44
C MET A 1 17.16 20.13 9.41
N ASP A 2 16.40 20.46 10.46
CA ASP A 2 16.06 19.58 11.59
C ASP A 2 14.96 18.53 11.33
N ASP A 3 14.15 18.67 10.27
CA ASP A 3 13.10 17.69 9.92
C ASP A 3 13.64 16.44 9.20
N LEU A 4 14.84 16.50 8.62
CA LEU A 4 15.41 15.38 7.88
C LEU A 4 16.03 14.30 8.81
N LEU A 5 16.34 14.65 10.05
CA LEU A 5 17.02 13.79 11.03
C LEU A 5 16.08 12.92 11.87
N LYS A 6 14.76 13.14 11.82
CA LYS A 6 13.76 12.30 12.53
C LYS A 6 13.38 11.02 11.77
N LEU A 7 13.89 10.84 10.55
CA LEU A 7 13.55 9.69 9.71
C LEU A 7 14.42 8.44 10.01
N ILE A 8 15.43 8.56 10.87
CA ILE A 8 16.40 7.48 11.18
C ILE A 8 16.48 7.23 12.69
N ASP A 9 15.38 7.44 13.42
CA ASP A 9 15.31 7.10 14.84
C ASP A 9 14.57 5.77 15.04
N HIS A 10 15.27 4.80 15.64
CA HIS A 10 14.92 3.39 15.60
C HIS A 10 13.99 2.94 16.75
N ASP A 11 13.68 3.78 17.76
CA ASP A 11 12.79 3.41 18.88
C ASP A 11 12.20 4.63 19.64
N HIS A 12 11.12 5.26 19.14
CA HIS A 12 10.41 6.33 19.88
C HIS A 12 8.88 6.20 19.85
N HIS A 13 8.30 5.58 20.90
CA HIS A 13 6.86 5.59 21.20
C HIS A 13 6.46 6.91 21.91
N GLY A 14 6.54 8.04 21.18
CA GLY A 14 5.87 9.30 21.55
C GLY A 14 4.46 9.37 20.92
N PRO A 15 3.58 10.32 21.30
CA PRO A 15 2.26 10.43 20.70
C PRO A 15 2.40 10.75 19.21
N SER A 16 2.24 9.72 18.37
CA SER A 16 2.36 9.83 16.92
C SER A 16 1.31 10.80 16.40
N VAL A 17 1.78 11.91 15.82
CA VAL A 17 0.95 12.73 14.94
C VAL A 17 0.65 11.84 13.72
N VAL A 18 -0.49 11.15 13.75
CA VAL A 18 -0.93 10.34 12.61
C VAL A 18 -1.34 11.31 11.51
N ALA A 19 -0.42 11.61 10.61
CA ALA A 19 -0.74 12.31 9.38
C ALA A 19 -1.85 11.52 8.67
N LYS A 20 -3.00 12.17 8.46
CA LYS A 20 -4.18 11.53 7.87
C LYS A 20 -4.03 11.57 6.36
N PHE A 21 -3.42 10.54 5.79
CA PHE A 21 -3.35 10.37 4.35
C PHE A 21 -4.67 9.83 3.80
N PRO A 22 -5.18 10.35 2.67
CA PRO A 22 -6.35 9.78 2.02
C PRO A 22 -6.02 8.37 1.52
N VAL A 23 -6.83 7.39 1.92
CA VAL A 23 -6.66 5.97 1.53
C VAL A 23 -7.89 5.52 0.74
N LEU A 24 -7.65 4.90 -0.42
CA LEU A 24 -8.68 4.22 -1.20
C LEU A 24 -8.50 2.70 -1.06
N VAL A 25 -9.59 2.00 -0.77
CA VAL A 25 -9.60 0.53 -0.66
C VAL A 25 -10.43 -0.06 -1.80
N VAL A 26 -9.81 -0.95 -2.58
CA VAL A 26 -10.46 -1.66 -3.70
C VAL A 26 -10.72 -3.11 -3.28
N LEU A 27 -11.98 -3.43 -2.97
CA LEU A 27 -12.41 -4.75 -2.52
C LEU A 27 -13.17 -5.53 -3.62
N GLY A 28 -13.25 -6.86 -3.47
CA GLY A 28 -14.02 -7.73 -4.35
C GLY A 28 -13.46 -9.16 -4.49
N PRO A 29 -14.20 -10.08 -5.12
CA PRO A 29 -13.81 -11.48 -5.30
C PRO A 29 -12.50 -11.65 -6.09
N THR A 30 -11.83 -12.79 -5.96
CA THR A 30 -10.71 -13.17 -6.86
C THR A 30 -11.15 -13.10 -8.32
N ALA A 31 -10.24 -12.73 -9.23
CA ALA A 31 -10.50 -12.54 -10.65
C ALA A 31 -11.52 -11.44 -11.04
N SER A 32 -12.04 -10.62 -10.11
CA SER A 32 -12.98 -9.54 -10.44
C SER A 32 -12.36 -8.29 -11.11
N GLY A 33 -11.06 -8.30 -11.40
CA GLY A 33 -10.37 -7.18 -12.05
C GLY A 33 -9.85 -6.08 -11.12
N LYS A 34 -9.81 -6.30 -9.80
CA LYS A 34 -9.33 -5.32 -8.80
C LYS A 34 -7.97 -4.71 -9.12
N SER A 35 -7.00 -5.53 -9.52
CA SER A 35 -5.65 -5.05 -9.86
C SER A 35 -5.68 -4.09 -11.04
N ARG A 36 -6.51 -4.35 -12.06
CA ARG A 36 -6.69 -3.45 -13.21
C ARG A 36 -7.28 -2.11 -12.78
N LEU A 37 -8.30 -2.14 -11.92
CA LEU A 37 -8.90 -0.91 -11.38
C LEU A 37 -7.90 -0.11 -10.53
N ALA A 38 -7.15 -0.79 -9.65
CA ALA A 38 -6.16 -0.15 -8.79
C ALA A 38 -5.06 0.55 -9.59
N MET A 39 -4.52 -0.10 -10.64
CA MET A 39 -3.53 0.51 -11.55
C MET A 39 -4.07 1.78 -12.20
N HIS A 40 -5.27 1.71 -12.77
CA HIS A 40 -5.90 2.84 -13.45
C HIS A 40 -6.18 4.02 -12.52
N VAL A 41 -6.55 3.75 -11.27
CA VAL A 41 -6.78 4.81 -10.26
C VAL A 41 -5.45 5.41 -9.82
N ALA A 42 -4.44 4.59 -9.52
CA ALA A 42 -3.12 5.04 -9.10
C ALA A 42 -2.48 5.98 -10.14
N GLU A 43 -2.53 5.62 -11.43
CA GLU A 43 -2.06 6.46 -12.54
C GLU A 43 -2.76 7.83 -12.58
N ARG A 44 -4.08 7.87 -12.34
CA ARG A 44 -4.87 9.12 -12.40
C ARG A 44 -4.62 10.04 -11.22
N VAL A 45 -4.35 9.49 -10.04
CA VAL A 45 -4.21 10.27 -8.80
C VAL A 45 -2.75 10.48 -8.40
N GLY A 46 -1.79 9.92 -9.15
CA GLY A 46 -0.38 9.91 -8.75
C GLY A 46 -0.15 9.16 -7.43
N GLY A 47 -0.95 8.12 -7.18
CA GLY A 47 -0.94 7.37 -5.93
C GLY A 47 -0.12 6.09 -6.01
N GLU A 48 0.19 5.53 -4.85
CA GLU A 48 0.89 4.25 -4.73
C GLU A 48 -0.09 3.10 -4.45
N ILE A 49 0.25 1.91 -4.93
CA ILE A 49 -0.57 0.70 -4.72
C ILE A 49 0.10 -0.15 -3.64
N LEU A 50 -0.62 -0.37 -2.55
CA LEU A 50 -0.28 -1.37 -1.55
C LEU A 50 -1.10 -2.64 -1.79
N SER A 51 -0.43 -3.77 -2.06
CA SER A 51 -1.10 -5.06 -2.16
C SER A 51 -1.51 -5.55 -0.77
N VAL A 52 -2.79 -5.92 -0.61
CA VAL A 52 -3.35 -6.50 0.62
C VAL A 52 -3.97 -7.86 0.28
N ASP A 53 -3.15 -8.74 -0.30
CA ASP A 53 -3.52 -10.11 -0.65
C ASP A 53 -2.62 -11.08 0.10
N ALA A 54 -3.21 -11.95 0.91
CA ALA A 54 -2.49 -12.90 1.76
C ALA A 54 -1.70 -13.95 0.96
N LEU A 55 -2.03 -14.18 -0.31
CA LEU A 55 -1.37 -15.19 -1.14
C LEU A 55 -0.26 -14.60 -2.02
N LYS A 56 -0.32 -13.32 -2.38
CA LYS A 56 0.71 -12.65 -3.23
C LYS A 56 2.03 -12.33 -2.51
N VAL A 57 2.11 -12.55 -1.20
CA VAL A 57 3.34 -12.36 -0.42
C VAL A 57 4.36 -13.50 -0.65
N TYR A 58 3.91 -14.65 -1.13
CA TYR A 58 4.77 -15.82 -1.35
C TYR A 58 5.46 -15.76 -2.70
N ARG A 59 6.80 -15.81 -2.69
CA ARG A 59 7.61 -15.83 -3.91
C ARG A 59 7.41 -17.14 -4.67
N GLY A 60 7.35 -17.06 -6.01
CA GLY A 60 7.19 -18.22 -6.88
C GLY A 60 5.75 -18.74 -7.01
N MET A 61 4.77 -18.06 -6.39
CA MET A 61 3.34 -18.38 -6.51
C MET A 61 2.62 -17.46 -7.52
N ASP A 62 3.29 -17.09 -8.62
CA ASP A 62 2.78 -16.07 -9.55
C ASP A 62 1.58 -16.54 -10.38
N VAL A 63 1.48 -17.84 -10.66
CA VAL A 63 0.45 -18.41 -11.55
C VAL A 63 -0.88 -18.66 -10.82
N GLY A 64 -0.82 -19.11 -9.56
CA GLY A 64 -2.00 -19.55 -8.80
C GLY A 64 -2.73 -18.45 -8.02
N THR A 65 -2.21 -17.22 -8.01
CA THR A 65 -2.68 -16.13 -7.13
C THR A 65 -3.29 -14.96 -7.89
N ALA A 66 -3.61 -15.15 -9.17
CA ALA A 66 -4.06 -14.10 -10.10
C ALA A 66 -5.28 -13.28 -9.61
#